data_AF-A0A4Y2QDZ9-F1
#
_entry.id   AF-A0A4Y2QDZ9-F1
#
_cell.length_a   1.000
_cell.length_b   1.000
_cell.length_c   1.000
_cell.angle_alpha   90.00
_cell.angle_beta   90.00
_cell.angle_gamma   90.00
#
_symmetry.space_group_name_H-M   'P 1'
#
loop_
_entity.id
_entity.type
_entity.pdbx_description
1 polymer ?
#
loop_
_entity_poly.entity_id
_entity_poly.type
_entity_poly.pdbx_seq_one_letter_code
_entity_poly.pdbx_strand_id
1 'polypeptide(L)'
;MKTDGGIARGRSTQESVISKWVYIMHATNTVCEGLEDLANVKMDTTDKHVDASDSYVKRDTEDIKKLLEWFLLRCPFPMVEKIISIASGVVGDEKINCRNACKVGITSMTKMFGQTFNNIKLKRVVIKYSLF
;
A
#
# COMPACT_ATOMS: atom_id res chain seq x y z
N MET A 1 16.51 -7.99 -9.52
CA MET A 1 15.78 -6.72 -9.37
C MET A 1 16.75 -5.61 -9.67
N LYS A 2 16.59 -4.89 -10.79
CA LYS A 2 17.32 -3.65 -11.04
C LYS A 2 16.51 -2.55 -10.37
N THR A 3 17.10 -1.83 -9.44
CA THR A 3 16.54 -0.57 -8.92
C THR A 3 17.16 0.55 -9.76
N ASP A 4 16.33 1.43 -10.32
CA ASP A 4 16.87 2.62 -11.00
C ASP A 4 17.75 3.41 -10.01
N GLY A 5 18.94 3.78 -10.45
CA GLY A 5 19.96 4.44 -9.61
C GLY A 5 20.79 3.54 -8.67
N GLY A 6 20.50 2.23 -8.59
CA GLY A 6 21.24 1.30 -7.72
C GLY A 6 22.33 0.48 -8.43
N ILE A 7 23.32 0.00 -7.67
CA ILE A 7 24.36 -0.89 -8.20
C ILE A 7 23.74 -2.26 -8.55
N ALA A 8 23.86 -2.68 -9.81
CA ALA A 8 23.38 -3.99 -10.23
C ALA A 8 24.44 -5.07 -9.93
N ARG A 9 24.00 -6.18 -9.31
CA ARG A 9 24.86 -7.38 -9.18
C ARG A 9 25.09 -7.99 -10.56
N GLY A 10 26.33 -7.95 -11.03
CA GLY A 10 26.80 -8.53 -12.29
C GLY A 10 28.12 -9.28 -12.12
N ARG A 11 28.69 -9.82 -13.21
CA ARG A 11 29.92 -10.66 -13.18
C ARG A 11 31.15 -9.97 -12.57
N SER A 12 31.19 -8.65 -12.53
CA SER A 12 32.32 -7.86 -12.01
C SER A 12 32.04 -7.17 -10.66
N THR A 13 30.84 -7.31 -10.10
CA THR A 13 30.43 -6.62 -8.87
C THR A 13 30.75 -7.49 -7.65
N GLN A 14 32.04 -7.58 -7.30
CA GLN A 14 32.45 -8.30 -6.09
C GLN A 14 31.84 -7.64 -4.84
N GLU A 15 31.61 -8.41 -3.79
CA GLU A 15 31.01 -7.91 -2.54
C GLU A 15 31.82 -6.76 -1.94
N SER A 16 33.15 -6.79 -2.08
CA SER A 16 34.05 -5.70 -1.67
C SER A 16 33.78 -4.37 -2.39
N VAL A 17 33.36 -4.41 -3.66
CA VAL A 17 33.00 -3.25 -4.47
C VAL A 17 31.65 -2.69 -4.03
N ILE A 18 30.70 -3.58 -3.71
CA ILE A 18 29.38 -3.19 -3.18
C ILE A 18 29.55 -2.51 -1.82
N SER A 19 30.33 -3.10 -0.91
CA SER A 19 30.60 -2.51 0.40
C SER A 19 31.25 -1.13 0.28
N LYS A 20 32.29 -1.00 -0.57
CA LYS A 20 32.90 0.30 -0.83
C LYS A 20 31.89 1.32 -1.35
N TRP A 21 31.03 0.93 -2.29
CA TRP A 21 30.01 1.83 -2.82
C TRP A 21 29.01 2.27 -1.75
N VAL A 22 28.53 1.34 -0.91
CA VAL A 22 27.61 1.67 0.20
C VAL A 22 28.25 2.64 1.19
N TYR A 23 29.51 2.39 1.59
CA TYR A 23 30.22 3.28 2.52
C TYR A 23 30.59 4.63 1.91
N ILE A 24 30.98 4.66 0.62
CA ILE A 24 31.34 5.88 -0.09
C ILE A 24 30.10 6.73 -0.38
N MET A 25 28.95 6.13 -0.71
CA MET A 25 27.72 6.85 -1.00
C MET A 25 27.35 7.83 0.11
N HIS A 26 27.47 7.40 1.37
CA HIS A 26 27.21 8.26 2.52
C HIS A 26 28.20 9.43 2.60
N ALA A 27 29.49 9.18 2.38
CA ALA A 27 30.50 10.24 2.41
C ALA A 27 30.32 11.23 1.24
N THR A 28 29.95 10.74 0.06
CA THR A 28 29.69 11.59 -1.11
C THR A 28 28.40 12.37 -0.98
N ASN A 29 27.38 11.87 -0.26
CA ASN A 29 26.14 12.62 -0.04
C ASN A 29 26.41 13.93 0.71
N THR A 30 27.23 13.89 1.76
CA THR A 30 27.65 15.09 2.51
C THR A 30 28.42 16.09 1.64
N VAL A 31 29.24 15.60 0.70
CA VAL A 31 29.95 16.48 -0.25
C VAL A 31 28.97 17.09 -1.26
N CYS A 32 28.01 16.32 -1.76
CA CYS A 32 26.97 16.82 -2.65
C CYS A 32 26.10 17.88 -1.96
N GLU A 33 25.66 17.66 -0.73
CA GLU A 33 24.93 18.65 0.08
C GLU A 33 25.72 19.96 0.24
N GLY A 34 27.02 19.88 0.58
CA GLY A 34 27.87 21.07 0.67
C GLY A 34 28.07 21.79 -0.67
N LEU A 35 28.08 21.06 -1.79
CA LEU A 35 28.16 21.65 -3.13
C LEU A 35 26.82 22.30 -3.55
N GLU A 36 25.70 21.70 -3.16
CA GLU A 36 24.35 22.25 -3.36
C GLU A 36 24.18 23.58 -2.61
N ASP A 37 24.61 23.62 -1.35
CA ASP A 37 24.62 24.84 -0.54
C ASP A 37 25.52 25.92 -1.14
N LEU A 38 26.72 25.55 -1.60
CA LEU A 38 27.66 26.47 -2.26
C LEU A 38 27.10 27.05 -3.56
N ALA A 39 26.44 26.21 -4.36
CA ALA A 39 25.85 26.61 -5.64
C ALA A 39 24.48 27.29 -5.47
N ASN A 40 23.91 27.28 -4.26
CA ASN A 40 22.54 27.69 -3.98
C ASN A 40 21.51 27.00 -4.90
N VAL A 41 21.76 25.71 -5.19
CA VAL A 41 20.89 24.84 -6.00
C VAL A 41 20.58 23.63 -5.14
N LYS A 42 19.30 23.25 -5.04
CA LYS A 42 18.89 22.04 -4.33
C LYS A 42 18.50 20.96 -5.33
N MET A 43 19.19 19.82 -5.30
CA MET A 43 18.86 18.70 -6.18
C MET A 43 17.82 17.83 -5.47
N ASP A 44 16.56 17.90 -5.92
CA ASP A 44 15.51 16.99 -5.47
C ASP A 44 15.81 15.58 -6.05
N THR A 45 16.73 14.84 -5.43
CA THR A 45 17.08 13.45 -5.78
C THR A 45 16.09 12.44 -5.20
N THR A 46 14.82 12.83 -5.07
CA THR A 46 13.76 11.87 -4.82
C THR A 46 13.04 11.65 -6.13
N ASP A 47 13.12 10.40 -6.61
CA ASP A 47 12.10 9.79 -7.46
C ASP A 47 10.76 9.90 -6.72
N LYS A 48 10.18 11.10 -6.72
CA LYS A 48 8.84 11.34 -6.23
C LYS A 48 7.98 10.63 -7.25
N HIS A 49 7.44 9.48 -6.83
CA HIS A 49 6.47 8.72 -7.61
C HIS A 49 5.49 9.73 -8.23
N VAL A 50 5.32 9.71 -9.56
CA VAL A 50 4.56 10.74 -10.29
C VAL A 50 3.15 10.94 -9.67
N ASP A 51 2.57 9.84 -9.22
CA ASP A 51 1.27 9.77 -8.52
C ASP A 51 1.23 10.51 -7.16
N ALA A 52 2.37 10.77 -6.54
CA ALA A 52 2.50 11.52 -5.29
C ALA A 52 2.89 13.00 -5.52
N SER A 53 2.93 13.47 -6.76
CA SER A 53 3.20 14.89 -7.01
C SER A 53 2.05 15.77 -6.54
N ASP A 54 2.37 17.01 -6.16
CA ASP A 54 1.40 17.98 -5.62
C ASP A 54 0.18 18.18 -6.53
N SER A 55 0.37 18.03 -7.85
CA SER A 55 -0.71 18.12 -8.83
C SER A 55 -1.75 17.00 -8.72
N TYR A 56 -1.31 15.75 -8.52
CA TYR A 56 -2.20 14.60 -8.33
C TYR A 56 -2.85 14.67 -6.95
N VAL A 57 -2.09 15.00 -5.90
CA VAL A 57 -2.63 15.18 -4.53
C VAL A 57 -3.76 16.22 -4.52
N LYS A 58 -3.57 17.34 -5.22
CA LYS A 58 -4.60 18.38 -5.34
C LYS A 58 -5.83 17.87 -6.08
N ARG A 59 -5.66 17.19 -7.21
CA ARG A 59 -6.77 16.63 -7.99
C ARG A 59 -7.56 15.59 -7.20
N ASP A 60 -6.87 14.65 -6.55
CA ASP A 60 -7.48 13.62 -5.72
C ASP A 60 -8.27 14.25 -4.56
N THR A 61 -7.74 15.30 -3.95
CA THR A 61 -8.45 16.04 -2.90
C THR A 61 -9.73 16.69 -3.42
N GLU A 62 -9.70 17.28 -4.63
CA GLU A 62 -10.88 17.85 -5.27
C GLU A 62 -11.92 16.77 -5.64
N ASP A 63 -11.47 15.62 -6.13
CA ASP A 63 -12.37 14.52 -6.50
C ASP A 63 -12.98 13.83 -5.28
N ILE A 64 -12.23 13.68 -4.17
CA ILE A 64 -12.75 13.23 -2.88
C ILE A 64 -13.85 14.18 -2.39
N LYS A 65 -13.68 15.49 -2.52
CA LYS A 65 -14.72 16.47 -2.12
C LYS A 65 -16.01 16.28 -2.92
N LYS A 66 -15.92 16.14 -4.25
CA LYS A 66 -17.09 15.89 -5.10
C LYS A 66 -17.80 14.59 -4.70
N LEU A 67 -17.03 13.54 -4.41
CA LEU A 67 -17.58 12.26 -3.98
C LEU A 67 -18.31 12.38 -2.62
N LEU A 68 -17.73 13.14 -1.68
CA LEU A 68 -18.36 13.41 -0.38
C LEU A 68 -19.66 14.23 -0.53
N GLU A 69 -19.65 15.28 -1.35
CA GLU A 69 -20.87 16.05 -1.66
C GLU A 69 -21.96 15.16 -2.26
N TRP A 70 -21.58 14.24 -3.16
CA TRP A 70 -22.51 13.27 -3.74
C TRP A 70 -23.09 12.33 -2.67
N PHE A 71 -22.26 11.79 -1.77
CA PHE A 71 -22.72 10.92 -0.68
C PHE A 71 -23.62 11.64 0.34
N LEU A 72 -23.37 12.93 0.60
CA LEU A 72 -24.22 13.74 1.49
C LEU A 72 -25.63 13.93 0.89
N LEU A 73 -25.73 14.15 -0.42
CA LEU A 73 -27.01 14.31 -1.10
C LEU A 73 -27.72 12.98 -1.36
N ARG A 74 -26.94 11.91 -1.59
CA ARG A 74 -27.41 10.56 -1.92
C ARG A 74 -26.76 9.59 -0.95
N CYS A 75 -27.36 9.40 0.24
CA CYS A 75 -26.86 8.42 1.21
C CYS A 75 -26.84 7.02 0.56
N PRO A 76 -25.66 6.48 0.20
CA PRO A 76 -25.59 5.20 -0.49
C PRO A 76 -25.65 4.03 0.51
N PHE A 77 -25.56 4.35 1.81
CA PHE A 77 -25.57 3.42 2.94
C PHE A 77 -26.79 3.67 3.83
N PRO A 78 -28.01 3.45 3.33
CA PRO A 78 -29.18 3.50 4.21
C PRO A 78 -28.98 2.49 5.34
N MET A 79 -29.44 2.83 6.55
CA MET A 79 -29.42 1.91 7.68
C MET A 79 -30.41 0.78 7.40
N VAL A 80 -29.92 -0.30 6.82
CA VAL A 80 -30.70 -1.50 6.46
C VAL A 80 -30.27 -2.68 7.34
N GLU A 81 -31.25 -3.49 7.75
CA GLU A 81 -30.98 -4.71 8.53
C GLU A 81 -30.21 -5.76 7.72
N LYS A 82 -30.36 -5.74 6.40
CA LYS A 82 -29.75 -6.72 5.48
C LYS A 82 -28.43 -6.19 4.92
N ILE A 83 -27.46 -7.09 4.72
CA ILE A 83 -26.22 -6.77 4.02
C ILE A 83 -26.54 -6.72 2.52
N ILE A 84 -26.13 -5.66 1.83
CA ILE A 84 -26.35 -5.49 0.38
C ILE A 84 -25.00 -5.20 -0.26
N SER A 85 -24.70 -5.88 -1.37
CA SER A 85 -23.54 -5.51 -2.16
C SER A 85 -23.77 -4.19 -2.89
N ILE A 86 -22.77 -3.30 -2.83
CA ILE A 86 -22.76 -2.05 -3.58
C ILE A 86 -22.51 -2.32 -5.08
N ALA A 87 -21.70 -3.33 -5.41
CA ALA A 87 -21.29 -3.62 -6.78
C ALA A 87 -22.41 -4.30 -7.59
N SER A 88 -23.13 -5.22 -6.97
CA SER A 88 -24.14 -6.05 -7.64
C SER A 88 -25.58 -5.77 -7.18
N GLY A 89 -25.78 -5.05 -6.07
CA GLY A 89 -27.09 -4.87 -5.45
C GLY A 89 -27.64 -6.13 -4.77
N VAL A 90 -26.89 -7.24 -4.74
CA VAL A 90 -27.38 -8.50 -4.19
C VAL A 90 -27.49 -8.41 -2.67
N VAL A 91 -28.65 -8.83 -2.16
CA VAL A 91 -28.94 -8.88 -0.72
C VAL A 91 -28.45 -10.21 -0.15
N GLY A 92 -27.62 -10.12 0.89
CA GLY A 92 -27.10 -11.26 1.62
C GLY A 92 -28.16 -11.97 2.45
N ASP A 93 -28.04 -13.29 2.56
CA ASP A 93 -28.81 -14.12 3.47
C ASP A 93 -28.21 -14.11 4.88
N GLU A 94 -28.87 -14.80 5.82
CA GLU A 94 -28.44 -14.91 7.22
C GLU A 94 -27.08 -15.62 7.39
N LYS A 95 -26.57 -16.29 6.35
CA LYS A 95 -25.26 -16.97 6.39
C LYS A 95 -24.12 -16.00 6.09
N ILE A 96 -24.41 -14.84 5.49
CA ILE A 96 -23.40 -13.82 5.18
C ILE A 96 -22.94 -13.12 6.45
N ASN A 97 -21.64 -13.24 6.75
CA ASN A 97 -21.02 -12.70 7.96
C ASN A 97 -20.06 -11.52 7.69
N CYS A 98 -20.14 -10.86 6.53
CA CYS A 98 -19.21 -9.79 6.13
C CYS A 98 -19.08 -8.68 7.18
N ARG A 99 -20.18 -8.31 7.87
CA ARG A 99 -20.17 -7.33 8.96
C ARG A 99 -19.31 -7.76 10.17
N ASN A 100 -19.12 -9.06 10.36
CA ASN A 100 -18.30 -9.64 11.41
C ASN A 100 -16.86 -9.93 10.96
N ALA A 101 -16.45 -9.54 9.75
CA ALA A 101 -15.14 -9.90 9.18
C ALA A 101 -13.97 -9.51 10.10
N CYS A 102 -14.00 -8.31 10.69
CA CYS A 102 -12.96 -7.87 11.63
C CYS A 102 -12.91 -8.76 12.89
N LYS A 103 -14.06 -9.00 13.54
CA LYS A 103 -14.15 -9.88 14.71
C LYS A 103 -13.66 -11.29 14.42
N VAL A 104 -14.04 -11.84 13.27
CA VAL A 104 -13.59 -13.16 12.79
C VAL A 104 -12.08 -13.17 12.51
N GLY A 105 -11.55 -12.11 11.90
CA GLY A 105 -10.13 -11.94 11.62
C GLY A 105 -9.29 -11.90 12.90
N ILE A 106 -9.69 -11.10 13.87
CA ILE A 106 -9.04 -11.01 15.19
C ILE A 106 -9.07 -12.37 15.90
N THR A 107 -10.23 -13.02 15.92
CA THR A 107 -10.38 -14.36 16.53
C THR A 107 -9.50 -15.41 15.83
N SER A 108 -9.34 -15.29 14.52
CA SER A 108 -8.46 -16.17 13.74
C SER A 108 -6.99 -15.91 14.07
N MET A 109 -6.59 -14.64 14.18
CA MET A 109 -5.23 -14.26 14.57
C MET A 109 -4.87 -14.72 15.98
N THR A 110 -5.77 -14.55 16.97
CA THR A 110 -5.49 -14.98 18.34
C THR A 110 -5.31 -16.49 18.45
N LYS A 111 -6.01 -17.28 17.62
CA LYS A 111 -5.81 -18.74 17.53
C LYS A 111 -4.47 -19.15 16.91
N MET A 112 -3.83 -18.27 16.14
CA MET A 112 -2.51 -18.53 15.54
C MET A 112 -1.37 -18.24 16.51
N PHE A 113 -1.63 -17.48 17.58
CA PHE A 113 -0.62 -17.12 18.56
C PHE A 113 -0.04 -18.37 19.23
N GLY A 114 1.29 -18.51 19.24
CA GLY A 114 1.99 -19.66 19.81
C GLY A 114 1.91 -20.96 18.99
N GLN A 115 1.28 -20.95 17.82
CA GLN A 115 1.27 -22.11 16.92
C GLN A 115 2.41 -22.05 15.91
N THR A 116 2.99 -23.21 15.59
CA THR A 116 3.92 -23.35 14.46
C THR A 116 3.15 -23.38 13.14
N PHE A 117 3.80 -22.94 12.06
CA PHE A 117 3.19 -22.79 10.74
C PHE A 117 2.48 -24.08 10.25
N ASN A 118 3.06 -25.25 10.52
CA ASN A 118 2.47 -26.55 10.13
C ASN A 118 1.12 -26.85 10.80
N ASN A 119 0.85 -26.25 11.97
CA ASN A 119 -0.39 -26.46 12.72
C ASN A 119 -1.50 -25.49 12.30
N ILE A 120 -1.17 -24.42 11.57
CA ILE A 120 -2.13 -23.43 11.09
C ILE A 120 -2.85 -23.98 9.84
N LYS A 121 -4.09 -24.43 10.01
CA LYS A 121 -4.95 -24.85 8.90
C LYS A 121 -5.83 -23.70 8.42
N LEU A 122 -5.48 -23.10 7.28
CA LEU A 122 -6.31 -22.11 6.60
C LEU A 122 -7.33 -22.83 5.70
N LYS A 123 -8.62 -22.64 5.94
CA LYS A 123 -9.65 -23.07 4.99
C LYS A 123 -9.61 -22.15 3.77
N ARG A 124 -9.16 -22.67 2.62
CA ARG A 124 -9.44 -22.05 1.33
C ARG A 124 -10.88 -22.36 0.96
N VAL A 125 -11.73 -21.35 0.98
CA VAL A 125 -12.98 -21.39 0.24
C VAL A 125 -12.65 -20.95 -1.17
N VAL A 126 -12.89 -21.82 -2.17
CA VAL A 126 -12.91 -21.40 -3.57
C VAL A 126 -14.10 -20.46 -3.69
N ILE A 127 -13.84 -19.17 -3.67
CA ILE A 127 -14.85 -18.17 -4.01
C ILE A 127 -15.09 -18.36 -5.50
N LYS A 128 -16.09 -19.17 -5.86
CA LYS A 128 -16.73 -19.01 -7.16
C LYS A 128 -17.22 -17.58 -7.16
N TYR A 129 -16.76 -16.77 -8.12
CA TYR A 129 -17.23 -15.41 -8.33
C TYR A 129 -18.75 -15.44 -8.63
N SER A 130 -19.60 -15.65 -7.62
CA SER A 130 -20.83 -14.89 -7.56
C SER A 130 -20.39 -13.59 -6.92
N LEU A 131 -20.19 -12.57 -7.77
CA LEU A 131 -20.09 -11.20 -7.30
C LEU A 131 -21.22 -10.96 -6.30
N PHE A 132 -20.87 -10.85 -5.02
CA PHE A 132 -21.55 -9.90 -4.18
C PHE A 132 -20.79 -8.63 -4.41
#